data_AF-A0A964Q415-F1
#
_entry.id   AF-A0A964Q415-F1
#
_cell.length_a   1.000
_cell.length_b   1.000
_cell.length_c   1.000
_cell.angle_alpha   90.00
_cell.angle_beta   90.00
_cell.angle_gamma   90.00
#
_symmetry.space_group_name_H-M   'P 1'
#
loop_
_entity.id
_entity.type
_entity.pdbx_description
1 polymer ?
#
loop_
_entity_poly.entity_id
_entity_poly.type
_entity_poly.pdbx_seq_one_letter_code
_entity_poly.pdbx_strand_id
1 'polypeptide(L)'
;MLYIALGIAVLVLVLANLLARNGKNPWSIPAWGLLGFSALTCGLSPLIALQYLFLALVTFPWMYTSRSPKVYFRLSLLASVAAFAVVSFFIAGGDWRENKKLQEKYPFVSMADRVPEPKSVNRDKPLAESTKDALMAVEKRVDMPGRSAAWAFKEIHEGATNNFVNSNGFGISRRISPLYRILNFELQNKEGGVPQSFPAAPSASEPDEMIGQKPPWDRNGLAELHYQGIFQFSNPNGFGYAKNRNEVAGAKPHRFTEPFSKAGSYQVQNISLVSLLLHEEPVVYVSNDLPSMKEIKTVPTRDLDDFEKKTLDRLYQGEDLVIGAVPSGFRMVGSLRNAHQCQKCHGGERGDLLGAFSYLLDKIETKK
;
A
#
# COMPACT_ATOMS: atom_id res chain seq x y z
N MET A 1 -7.18 22.65 16.83
CA MET A 1 -7.35 22.07 18.19
C MET A 1 -6.33 22.58 19.20
N LEU A 2 -5.02 22.62 18.90
CA LEU A 2 -4.04 23.11 19.90
C LEU A 2 -4.34 24.55 20.37
N TYR A 3 -4.61 25.50 19.46
CA TYR A 3 -4.93 26.88 19.84
C TYR A 3 -6.18 26.99 20.72
N ILE A 4 -7.20 26.17 20.45
CA ILE A 4 -8.42 26.10 21.28
C ILE A 4 -8.06 25.55 22.67
N ALA A 5 -7.29 24.47 22.73
CA ALA A 5 -6.83 23.90 23.99
C ALA A 5 -5.94 24.89 24.77
N LEU A 6 -5.07 25.64 24.09
CA LEU A 6 -4.25 26.69 24.70
C LEU A 6 -5.11 27.84 25.23
N GLY A 7 -6.11 28.29 24.46
CA GLY A 7 -7.05 29.32 24.90
C GLY A 7 -7.84 28.89 26.14
N ILE A 8 -8.35 27.66 26.14
CA ILE A 8 -9.02 27.06 27.31
C ILE A 8 -8.03 26.94 28.49
N ALA A 9 -6.81 26.47 28.25
CA ALA A 9 -5.78 26.32 29.29
C ALA A 9 -5.43 27.65 29.96
N VAL A 10 -5.31 28.73 29.17
CA VAL A 10 -5.09 30.09 29.68
C VAL A 10 -6.29 30.56 30.48
N LEU A 11 -7.52 30.36 29.99
CA LEU A 11 -8.74 30.72 30.71
C LEU A 11 -8.82 30.02 32.07
N VAL A 12 -8.56 28.71 32.11
CA VAL A 12 -8.55 27.91 33.34
C VAL A 12 -7.50 28.43 34.33
N LEU A 13 -6.29 28.72 33.84
CA LEU A 13 -5.22 29.27 34.66
C LEU A 13 -5.59 30.65 35.25
N VAL A 14 -6.19 31.53 34.46
CA VAL A 14 -6.65 32.86 34.91
C VAL A 14 -7.73 32.71 35.98
N LEU A 15 -8.76 31.89 35.74
CA LEU A 15 -9.85 31.67 36.69
C LEU A 15 -9.33 31.08 38.01
N ALA A 16 -8.43 30.09 37.95
CA ALA A 16 -7.83 29.49 39.14
C ALA A 16 -7.06 30.53 39.98
N ASN A 17 -6.33 31.45 39.34
CA ASN A 17 -5.59 32.50 40.02
C ASN A 17 -6.48 33.62 40.56
N LEU A 18 -7.57 33.96 39.86
CA LEU A 18 -8.57 34.91 40.36
C LEU A 18 -9.27 34.36 41.62
N LEU A 19 -9.63 33.09 41.62
CA LEU A 19 -10.22 32.42 42.79
C LEU A 19 -9.23 32.36 43.97
N ALA A 20 -7.96 32.03 43.72
CA ALA A 20 -6.93 32.03 44.75
C ALA A 20 -6.67 33.41 45.38
N ARG A 21 -6.86 34.49 44.59
CA ARG A 21 -6.67 35.86 45.08
C ARG A 21 -7.86 36.38 45.90
N ASN A 22 -9.09 36.00 45.53
CA ASN A 22 -10.32 36.59 46.07
C ASN A 22 -11.08 35.66 47.03
N GLY A 23 -10.71 34.38 47.13
CA GLY A 23 -11.46 33.37 47.86
C GLY A 23 -11.44 33.59 49.38
N LYS A 24 -12.59 33.92 49.96
CA LYS A 24 -12.81 33.87 51.43
C LYS A 24 -12.89 32.44 51.95
N ASN A 25 -13.19 31.47 51.08
CA ASN A 25 -13.29 30.05 51.42
C ASN A 25 -12.28 29.23 50.59
N PRO A 26 -11.23 28.67 51.21
CA PRO A 26 -10.19 27.92 50.51
C PRO A 26 -10.74 26.68 49.76
N TRP A 27 -11.85 26.10 50.22
CA TRP A 27 -12.45 24.90 49.65
C TRP A 27 -13.13 25.09 48.27
N SER A 28 -13.39 26.33 47.86
CA SER A 28 -14.05 26.62 46.58
C SER A 28 -13.18 26.27 45.35
N ILE A 29 -11.86 26.31 45.49
CA ILE A 29 -10.89 26.06 44.41
C ILE A 29 -10.76 24.56 44.07
N PRO A 30 -10.53 23.64 45.03
CA PRO A 30 -10.47 22.21 44.72
C PRO A 30 -11.83 21.66 44.22
N ALA A 31 -12.96 22.19 44.71
CA ALA A 31 -14.28 21.81 44.21
C ALA A 31 -14.46 22.17 42.72
N TRP A 32 -13.98 23.35 42.30
CA TRP A 32 -13.94 23.75 40.89
C TRP A 32 -12.97 22.89 40.06
N GLY A 33 -11.81 22.53 40.63
CA GLY A 33 -10.87 21.62 40.00
C GLY A 33 -11.48 20.25 39.70
N LEU A 34 -12.21 19.69 40.67
CA LEU A 34 -12.85 18.38 40.56
C LEU A 34 -14.09 18.39 39.64
N LEU A 35 -14.91 19.44 39.70
CA LEU A 35 -16.06 19.63 38.79
C LEU A 35 -15.62 19.86 37.35
N GLY A 36 -14.56 20.65 37.15
CA GLY A 36 -13.91 20.78 35.85
C GLY A 36 -13.39 19.44 35.36
N PHE A 37 -12.63 18.73 36.19
CA PHE A 37 -12.08 17.42 35.81
C PHE A 37 -13.17 16.41 35.41
N SER A 38 -14.27 16.29 36.16
CA SER A 38 -15.35 15.33 35.85
C SER A 38 -16.18 15.73 34.62
N ALA A 39 -16.44 17.02 34.41
CA ALA A 39 -17.16 17.49 33.24
C ALA A 39 -16.32 17.36 31.95
N LEU A 40 -15.00 17.49 32.05
CA LEU A 40 -14.09 17.51 30.90
C LEU A 40 -13.56 16.13 30.46
N THR A 41 -13.50 15.13 31.34
CA THR A 41 -13.09 13.75 30.98
C THR A 41 -14.06 13.06 30.02
N CYS A 42 -15.30 13.55 29.89
CA CYS A 42 -16.33 13.00 29.00
C CYS A 42 -16.23 13.44 27.53
N GLY A 43 -15.23 14.25 27.13
CA GLY A 43 -15.08 14.58 25.70
C GLY A 43 -14.01 15.62 25.31
N LEU A 44 -13.29 16.21 26.27
CA LEU A 44 -12.30 17.25 25.98
C LEU A 44 -10.87 16.68 25.96
N SER A 45 -9.95 17.45 25.36
CA SER A 45 -8.56 17.03 25.12
C SER A 45 -7.89 16.54 26.42
N PRO A 46 -7.15 15.41 26.39
CA PRO A 46 -6.39 14.89 27.54
C PRO A 46 -5.48 15.93 28.22
N LEU A 47 -5.04 16.92 27.44
CA LEU A 47 -4.28 18.07 27.90
C LEU A 47 -5.00 18.89 28.98
N ILE A 48 -6.27 19.22 28.77
CA ILE A 48 -7.03 20.05 29.70
C ILE A 48 -7.30 19.26 30.98
N ALA A 49 -7.68 17.99 30.85
CA ALA A 49 -7.88 17.11 32.01
C ALA A 49 -6.61 17.02 32.88
N LEU A 50 -5.44 16.85 32.25
CA LEU A 50 -4.17 16.79 32.98
C LEU A 50 -3.81 18.13 33.64
N GLN A 51 -4.11 19.26 32.99
CA GLN A 51 -3.91 20.58 33.57
C GLN A 51 -4.76 20.79 34.83
N TYR A 52 -6.05 20.42 34.79
CA TYR A 52 -6.92 20.47 35.98
C TYR A 52 -6.38 19.60 37.11
N LEU A 53 -5.91 18.38 36.80
CA LEU A 53 -5.30 17.49 37.77
C LEU A 53 -4.08 18.13 38.44
N PHE A 54 -3.15 18.68 37.66
CA PHE A 54 -1.93 19.31 38.20
C PHE A 54 -2.24 20.59 38.99
N LEU A 55 -3.24 21.37 38.56
CA LEU A 55 -3.71 22.53 39.34
C LEU A 55 -4.32 22.11 40.67
N ALA A 56 -5.11 21.04 40.72
CA ALA A 56 -5.65 20.51 41.97
C ALA A 56 -4.54 20.06 42.93
N LEU A 57 -3.52 19.35 42.41
CA LEU A 57 -2.36 18.91 43.19
C LEU A 57 -1.52 20.07 43.74
N VAL A 58 -1.43 21.20 43.02
CA VAL A 58 -0.76 22.41 43.52
C VAL A 58 -1.64 23.16 44.53
N THR A 59 -2.94 23.20 44.30
CA THR A 59 -3.90 23.92 45.16
C THR A 59 -3.94 23.30 46.55
N PHE A 60 -3.97 21.97 46.65
CA PHE A 60 -4.15 21.28 47.92
C PHE A 60 -3.07 21.65 48.97
N PRO A 61 -1.76 21.52 48.70
CA PRO A 61 -0.71 21.94 49.64
C PRO A 61 -0.64 23.46 49.84
N TRP A 62 -0.98 24.25 48.83
CA TRP A 62 -0.98 25.71 48.95
C TRP A 62 -1.99 26.19 50.00
N MET A 63 -3.19 25.57 50.05
CA MET A 63 -4.21 25.89 51.04
C MET A 63 -3.75 25.65 52.48
N TYR A 64 -2.99 24.58 52.74
CA TYR A 64 -2.52 24.26 54.10
C TYR A 64 -1.31 25.08 54.55
N THR A 65 -0.58 25.70 53.63
CA THR A 65 0.67 26.41 53.95
C THR A 65 0.50 27.93 54.05
N SER A 66 -0.73 28.45 53.89
CA SER A 66 -1.08 29.88 54.00
C SER A 66 -0.15 30.80 53.19
N ARG A 67 0.37 30.32 52.06
CA ARG A 67 1.36 31.05 51.25
C ARG A 67 0.69 32.15 50.42
N SER A 68 1.44 33.20 50.11
CA SER A 68 0.93 34.32 49.32
C SER A 68 0.41 33.89 47.93
N PRO A 69 -0.57 34.61 47.34
CA PRO A 69 -1.09 34.33 46.00
C PRO A 69 -0.01 34.36 44.89
N LYS A 70 1.08 35.10 45.08
CA LYS A 70 2.22 35.14 44.14
C LYS A 70 2.89 33.77 44.00
N VAL A 71 2.96 33.01 45.09
CA VAL A 71 3.52 31.65 45.07
C VAL A 71 2.60 30.72 44.30
N TYR A 72 1.29 30.82 44.53
CA TYR A 72 0.30 30.03 43.79
C TYR A 72 0.36 30.29 42.27
N PHE A 73 0.50 31.55 41.84
CA PHE A 73 0.65 31.87 40.41
C PHE A 73 1.86 31.17 39.78
N ARG A 74 3.02 31.20 40.44
CA ARG A 74 4.22 30.51 39.93
C ARG A 74 4.03 29.00 39.85
N LEU A 75 3.44 28.39 40.89
CA LEU A 75 3.20 26.94 40.91
C LEU A 75 2.14 26.50 39.89
N SER A 76 1.07 27.27 39.71
CA SER A 76 0.01 26.98 38.74
C SER A 76 0.48 27.12 37.29
N LEU A 77 1.36 28.09 37.02
CA LEU A 77 2.03 28.22 35.72
C LEU A 77 2.93 27.00 35.44
N LEU A 78 3.77 26.61 36.41
CA LEU A 78 4.61 25.41 36.31
C LEU A 78 3.78 24.14 36.10
N ALA A 79 2.68 23.97 36.83
CA ALA A 79 1.74 22.86 36.63
C ALA A 79 1.16 22.85 35.22
N SER A 80 0.81 24.01 34.67
CA SER A 80 0.30 24.10 33.30
C SER A 80 1.38 23.69 32.29
N VAL A 81 2.60 24.22 32.40
CA VAL A 81 3.74 23.81 31.55
C VAL A 81 4.00 22.31 31.66
N ALA A 82 3.98 21.75 32.86
CA ALA A 82 4.18 20.31 33.09
C ALA A 82 3.09 19.48 32.41
N ALA A 83 1.83 19.90 32.45
CA ALA A 83 0.74 19.19 31.76
C ALA A 83 0.98 19.14 30.23
N PHE A 84 1.39 20.26 29.63
CA PHE A 84 1.75 20.32 28.21
C PHE A 84 2.97 19.43 27.90
N ALA A 85 3.99 19.45 28.75
CA ALA A 85 5.19 18.63 28.58
C ALA A 85 4.86 17.13 28.63
N VAL A 86 4.06 16.70 29.60
CA VAL A 86 3.64 15.30 29.76
C VAL A 86 2.81 14.85 28.56
N VAL A 87 1.79 15.60 28.16
CA VAL A 87 0.96 15.23 26.99
C VAL A 87 1.79 15.19 25.71
N SER A 88 2.68 16.16 25.51
CA SER A 88 3.57 16.18 24.35
C SER A 88 4.52 14.97 24.36
N PHE A 89 5.07 14.62 25.52
CA PHE A 89 5.96 13.47 25.67
C PHE A 89 5.25 12.14 25.36
N PHE A 90 4.05 11.93 25.90
CA PHE A 90 3.32 10.67 25.68
C PHE A 90 2.73 10.55 24.28
N ILE A 91 2.14 11.62 23.74
CA ILE A 91 1.54 11.59 22.41
C ILE A 91 2.63 11.60 21.34
N ALA A 92 3.48 12.64 21.30
CA ALA A 92 4.49 12.74 20.26
C ALA A 92 5.58 11.67 20.41
N GLY A 93 5.97 11.34 21.64
CA GLY A 93 6.96 10.28 21.88
C GLY A 93 6.41 8.87 21.65
N GLY A 94 5.10 8.65 21.81
CA GLY A 94 4.44 7.39 21.44
C GLY A 94 4.46 7.19 19.93
N ASP A 95 3.87 8.12 19.20
CA ASP A 95 3.74 8.07 17.73
C ASP A 95 5.12 8.04 17.05
N TRP A 96 6.09 8.81 17.56
CA TRP A 96 7.46 8.80 17.03
C TRP A 96 8.15 7.45 17.23
N ARG A 97 8.02 6.82 18.41
CA ARG A 97 8.60 5.49 18.66
C ARG A 97 7.93 4.42 17.82
N GLU A 98 6.61 4.48 17.65
CA GLU A 98 5.88 3.54 16.79
C GLU A 98 6.28 3.69 15.33
N ASN A 99 6.31 4.92 14.81
CA ASN A 99 6.77 5.19 13.45
C ASN A 99 8.22 4.75 13.22
N LYS A 100 9.12 5.02 14.19
CA LYS A 100 10.50 4.55 14.11
C LYS A 100 10.57 3.03 14.04
N LYS A 101 9.80 2.32 14.87
CA LYS A 101 9.70 0.85 14.80
C LYS A 101 9.15 0.37 13.45
N LEU A 102 8.18 1.08 12.88
CA LEU A 102 7.62 0.74 11.56
C LEU A 102 8.62 1.00 10.44
N GLN A 103 9.39 2.09 10.49
CA GLN A 103 10.48 2.38 9.55
C GLN A 103 11.58 1.30 9.63
N GLU A 104 11.95 0.89 10.85
CA GLU A 104 12.91 -0.20 11.09
C GLU A 104 12.38 -1.55 10.58
N LYS A 105 11.06 -1.80 10.73
CA LYS A 105 10.41 -3.03 10.27
C LYS A 105 10.25 -3.07 8.75
N TYR A 106 10.04 -1.92 8.10
CA TYR A 106 9.82 -1.81 6.66
C TYR A 106 10.80 -0.81 6.04
N PRO A 107 12.11 -1.04 6.11
CA PRO A 107 13.09 -0.10 5.58
C PRO A 107 12.93 0.03 4.06
N PHE A 108 13.44 1.14 3.50
CA PHE A 108 13.68 1.19 2.06
C PHE A 108 14.69 0.10 1.69
N VAL A 109 14.34 -0.71 0.70
CA VAL A 109 15.21 -1.72 0.12
C VAL A 109 15.58 -1.32 -1.30
N SER A 110 16.82 -1.64 -1.67
CA SER A 110 17.30 -1.43 -3.03
C SER A 110 16.57 -2.35 -4.01
N MET A 111 16.19 -1.78 -5.15
CA MET A 111 15.58 -2.47 -6.29
C MET A 111 16.58 -2.73 -7.43
N ALA A 112 17.83 -2.26 -7.32
CA ALA A 112 18.82 -2.35 -8.39
C ALA A 112 19.05 -3.80 -8.87
N ASP A 113 19.14 -4.76 -7.96
CA ASP A 113 19.36 -6.18 -8.29
C ASP A 113 18.08 -6.93 -8.67
N ARG A 114 16.93 -6.26 -8.63
CA ARG A 114 15.60 -6.85 -8.84
C ARG A 114 14.96 -6.39 -10.14
N VAL A 115 15.24 -5.15 -10.54
CA VAL A 115 14.63 -4.52 -11.71
C VAL A 115 15.74 -4.03 -12.64
N PRO A 116 16.02 -4.76 -13.73
CA PRO A 116 17.03 -4.35 -14.71
C PRO A 116 16.63 -3.03 -15.36
N GLU A 117 17.61 -2.32 -15.89
CA GLU A 117 17.34 -1.09 -16.65
C GLU A 117 16.35 -1.37 -17.79
N PRO A 118 15.40 -0.46 -18.02
CA PRO A 118 14.44 -0.64 -19.10
C PRO A 118 15.19 -0.75 -20.43
N LYS A 119 14.99 -1.86 -21.14
CA LYS A 119 15.43 -1.97 -22.53
C LYS A 119 14.55 -1.02 -23.35
N SER A 120 15.14 -0.03 -24.01
CA SER A 120 14.39 0.85 -24.90
C SER A 120 13.82 0.02 -26.05
N VAL A 121 12.51 -0.17 -26.09
CA VAL A 121 11.85 -0.84 -27.22
C VAL A 121 11.60 0.21 -28.28
N ASN A 122 12.38 0.19 -29.36
CA ASN A 122 12.13 1.08 -30.49
C ASN A 122 10.86 0.60 -31.18
N ARG A 123 9.75 1.33 -30.96
CA ARG A 123 8.44 0.95 -31.46
C ARG A 123 8.12 1.78 -32.69
N ASP A 124 8.16 1.14 -33.86
CA ASP A 124 7.89 1.82 -35.13
C ASP A 124 6.42 2.27 -35.26
N LYS A 125 5.51 1.63 -34.51
CA LYS A 125 4.07 1.87 -34.59
C LYS A 125 3.49 2.33 -33.25
N PRO A 126 2.52 3.27 -33.25
CA PRO A 126 1.78 3.60 -32.03
C PRO A 126 0.99 2.38 -31.54
N LEU A 127 0.68 2.33 -30.24
CA LEU A 127 -0.19 1.29 -29.68
C LEU A 127 -1.54 1.29 -30.40
N ALA A 128 -2.07 0.10 -30.67
CA ALA A 128 -3.44 -0.06 -31.12
C ALA A 128 -4.41 0.57 -30.11
N GLU A 129 -5.51 1.14 -30.57
CA GLU A 129 -6.45 1.86 -29.71
C GLU A 129 -7.04 0.96 -28.62
N SER A 130 -7.39 -0.28 -28.97
CA SER A 130 -7.83 -1.31 -28.01
C SER A 130 -6.83 -1.55 -26.89
N THR A 131 -5.53 -1.46 -27.19
CA THR A 131 -4.46 -1.64 -26.20
C THR A 131 -4.32 -0.42 -25.30
N LYS A 132 -4.58 0.80 -25.82
CA LYS A 132 -4.62 2.00 -24.99
C LYS A 132 -5.80 1.98 -24.02
N ASP A 133 -6.96 1.54 -24.50
CA ASP A 133 -8.17 1.38 -23.69
C ASP A 133 -7.96 0.34 -22.58
N ALA A 134 -7.37 -0.80 -22.93
CA ALA A 134 -6.96 -1.84 -21.98
C ALA A 134 -6.04 -1.30 -20.89
N LEU A 135 -4.99 -0.57 -21.29
CA LEU A 135 -4.02 0.01 -20.37
C LEU A 135 -4.68 1.06 -19.46
N MET A 136 -5.59 1.87 -19.98
CA MET A 136 -6.38 2.81 -19.19
C MET A 136 -7.29 2.11 -18.18
N ALA A 137 -7.88 0.97 -18.54
CA ALA A 137 -8.70 0.18 -17.63
C ALA A 137 -7.87 -0.39 -16.47
N VAL A 138 -6.66 -0.89 -16.75
CA VAL A 138 -5.70 -1.33 -15.72
C VAL A 138 -5.33 -0.14 -14.81
N GLU A 139 -4.95 1.00 -15.39
CA GLU A 139 -4.57 2.21 -14.65
C GLU A 139 -5.68 2.70 -13.74
N LYS A 140 -6.91 2.79 -14.24
CA LYS A 140 -8.07 3.22 -13.46
C LYS A 140 -8.37 2.28 -12.29
N ARG A 141 -8.17 0.97 -12.48
CA ARG A 141 -8.38 -0.03 -11.44
C ARG A 141 -7.30 0.03 -10.36
N VAL A 142 -6.07 0.33 -10.76
CA VAL A 142 -4.93 0.54 -9.84
C VAL A 142 -5.06 1.87 -9.09
N ASP A 143 -5.56 2.93 -9.73
CA ASP A 143 -5.70 4.27 -9.15
C ASP A 143 -6.91 4.43 -8.21
N MET A 144 -7.73 3.40 -8.02
CA MET A 144 -8.89 3.51 -7.13
C MET A 144 -8.45 3.97 -5.73
N PRO A 145 -8.94 5.12 -5.23
CA PRO A 145 -8.45 5.79 -4.02
C PRO A 145 -8.90 5.04 -2.76
N GLY A 146 -8.27 3.89 -2.51
CA GLY A 146 -8.27 3.21 -1.22
C GLY A 146 -7.14 3.73 -0.34
N ARG A 147 -7.25 3.54 0.98
CA ARG A 147 -6.09 3.66 1.89
C ARG A 147 -5.14 2.48 1.62
N SER A 148 -4.41 2.55 0.52
CA SER A 148 -3.47 1.51 0.11
C SER A 148 -2.28 1.43 1.06
N ALA A 149 -1.64 0.27 1.16
CA ALA A 149 -0.35 0.13 1.84
C ALA A 149 0.66 1.18 1.36
N ALA A 150 0.67 1.51 0.06
CA ALA A 150 1.54 2.52 -0.52
C ALA A 150 1.43 3.88 0.19
N TRP A 151 0.20 4.33 0.49
CA TRP A 151 0.00 5.56 1.26
C TRP A 151 0.49 5.41 2.70
N ALA A 152 0.21 4.29 3.36
CA ALA A 152 0.66 4.03 4.73
C ALA A 152 2.20 4.03 4.84
N PHE A 153 2.89 3.35 3.93
CA PHE A 153 4.35 3.35 3.87
C PHE A 153 4.89 4.75 3.54
N LYS A 154 4.26 5.48 2.62
CA LYS A 154 4.63 6.88 2.36
C LYS A 154 4.55 7.74 3.62
N GLU A 155 3.47 7.64 4.39
CA GLU A 155 3.31 8.40 5.63
C GLU A 155 4.36 8.00 6.68
N ILE A 156 4.70 6.71 6.79
CA ILE A 156 5.75 6.24 7.70
C ILE A 156 7.12 6.80 7.34
N HIS A 157 7.47 6.83 6.04
CA HIS A 157 8.82 7.22 5.62
C HIS A 157 8.99 8.72 5.36
N GLU A 158 7.97 9.38 4.82
CA GLU A 158 8.04 10.79 4.40
C GLU A 158 7.12 11.70 5.22
N GLY A 159 6.12 11.13 5.90
CA GLY A 159 5.15 11.88 6.67
C GLY A 159 5.82 12.73 7.75
N ALA A 160 6.88 12.27 8.38
CA ALA A 160 7.62 13.07 9.37
C ALA A 160 8.18 14.38 8.76
N THR A 161 8.83 14.30 7.60
CA THR A 161 9.38 15.46 6.89
C THR A 161 8.27 16.37 6.39
N ASN A 162 7.25 15.81 5.73
CA ASN A 162 6.12 16.59 5.22
C ASN A 162 5.35 17.27 6.36
N ASN A 163 5.17 16.58 7.48
CA ASN A 163 4.51 17.14 8.65
C ASN A 163 5.36 18.21 9.32
N PHE A 164 6.68 18.05 9.38
CA PHE A 164 7.57 19.06 9.94
C PHE A 164 7.63 20.32 9.05
N VAL A 165 7.85 20.15 7.74
CA VAL A 165 8.07 21.24 6.78
C VAL A 165 6.78 22.01 6.46
N ASN A 166 5.66 21.30 6.25
CA ASN A 166 4.41 21.92 5.78
C ASN A 166 3.43 22.22 6.93
N SER A 167 3.84 22.11 8.20
CA SER A 167 2.96 22.47 9.31
C SER A 167 3.03 23.95 9.65
N ASN A 168 2.05 24.72 9.18
CA ASN A 168 1.75 26.01 9.79
C ASN A 168 1.24 25.78 11.23
N GLY A 169 2.17 25.90 12.19
CA GLY A 169 1.93 25.74 13.63
C GLY A 169 2.30 24.35 14.17
N PHE A 170 3.13 24.32 15.21
CA PHE A 170 3.34 23.13 16.06
C PHE A 170 1.98 22.70 16.65
N GLY A 171 1.46 21.52 16.31
CA GLY A 171 0.11 21.11 16.74
C GLY A 171 -0.09 19.60 16.89
N ILE A 172 -0.44 19.19 18.11
CA ILE A 172 -0.67 17.80 18.59
C ILE A 172 -1.83 17.08 17.86
N SER A 173 -2.63 17.76 17.04
CA SER A 173 -3.79 17.18 16.35
C SER A 173 -3.47 16.29 15.15
N ARG A 174 -2.20 15.96 14.89
CA ARG A 174 -1.80 15.05 13.81
C ARG A 174 -1.57 13.66 14.36
N ARG A 175 -2.64 13.02 14.82
CA ARG A 175 -2.58 11.57 15.06
C ARG A 175 -2.40 10.92 13.70
N ILE A 176 -1.21 10.39 13.45
CA ILE A 176 -1.01 9.39 12.42
C ILE A 176 -1.83 8.20 12.91
N SER A 177 -3.08 8.12 12.44
CA SER A 177 -4.04 7.06 12.76
C SER A 177 -3.33 5.71 12.63
N PRO A 178 -3.62 4.68 13.46
CA PRO A 178 -2.78 3.48 13.56
C PRO A 178 -2.66 2.75 12.21
N LEU A 179 -1.63 3.15 11.45
CA LEU A 179 -1.23 2.59 10.16
C LEU A 179 -0.96 1.10 10.31
N TYR A 180 -0.59 0.68 11.52
CA TYR A 180 -0.43 -0.70 11.90
C TYR A 180 -1.62 -1.60 11.54
N ARG A 181 -2.87 -1.14 11.69
CA ARG A 181 -4.04 -1.97 11.32
C ARG A 181 -4.10 -2.24 9.82
N ILE A 182 -3.79 -1.23 9.01
CA ILE A 182 -3.77 -1.34 7.55
C ILE A 182 -2.61 -2.26 7.13
N LEU A 183 -1.41 -1.99 7.66
CA LEU A 183 -0.22 -2.78 7.35
C LEU A 183 -0.37 -4.25 7.74
N ASN A 184 -0.92 -4.56 8.92
CA ASN A 184 -1.08 -5.94 9.35
C ASN A 184 -2.08 -6.72 8.51
N PHE A 185 -3.19 -6.09 8.12
CA PHE A 185 -4.18 -6.75 7.27
C PHE A 185 -3.57 -7.14 5.91
N GLU A 186 -2.76 -6.25 5.35
CA GLU A 186 -2.16 -6.42 4.02
C GLU A 186 -0.95 -7.36 4.02
N LEU A 187 -0.29 -7.49 5.18
CA LEU A 187 0.88 -8.36 5.35
C LEU A 187 0.51 -9.83 5.58
N GLN A 188 -0.66 -10.12 6.16
CA GLN A 188 -1.10 -11.48 6.48
C GLN A 188 -1.46 -12.37 5.27
N ASN A 189 -1.32 -11.87 4.04
CA ASN A 189 -1.46 -12.71 2.85
C ASN A 189 -0.45 -13.87 2.89
N LYS A 190 -0.99 -15.11 2.94
CA LYS A 190 -0.26 -16.37 3.09
C LYS A 190 1.03 -16.39 2.26
N GLU A 191 2.13 -16.72 2.92
CA GLU A 191 3.39 -17.03 2.25
C GLU A 191 3.28 -18.45 1.71
N GLY A 192 3.42 -18.60 0.39
CA GLY A 192 3.25 -19.87 -0.31
C GLY A 192 2.96 -19.62 -1.79
N GLY A 193 3.45 -20.53 -2.63
CA GLY A 193 3.00 -20.63 -4.01
C GLY A 193 1.50 -20.96 -4.04
N VAL A 194 0.82 -20.48 -5.08
CA VAL A 194 -0.56 -20.89 -5.36
C VAL A 194 -0.48 -22.04 -6.34
N PRO A 195 -0.85 -23.27 -5.95
CA PRO A 195 -0.74 -24.43 -6.84
C PRO A 195 -1.53 -24.21 -8.13
N GLN A 196 -0.96 -24.62 -9.26
CA GLN A 196 -1.71 -24.72 -10.51
C GLN A 196 -2.50 -26.03 -10.52
N SER A 197 -3.60 -26.07 -11.29
CA SER A 197 -4.46 -27.27 -11.33
C SER A 197 -3.75 -28.46 -11.97
N PHE A 198 -2.80 -28.21 -12.87
CA PHE A 198 -2.04 -29.22 -13.58
C PHE A 198 -0.56 -28.82 -13.68
N PRO A 199 0.39 -29.77 -13.55
CA PRO A 199 1.81 -29.52 -13.80
C PRO A 199 2.04 -29.06 -15.25
N ALA A 200 3.16 -28.37 -15.47
CA ALA A 200 3.50 -27.69 -16.73
C ALA A 200 3.23 -28.55 -17.98
N ALA A 201 2.67 -27.88 -19.00
CA ALA A 201 2.12 -28.45 -20.23
C ALA A 201 3.09 -29.41 -20.98
N PRO A 202 2.54 -30.38 -21.74
CA PRO A 202 3.30 -31.38 -22.47
C PRO A 202 4.23 -30.81 -23.56
N SER A 203 5.26 -31.60 -23.87
CA SER A 203 6.40 -31.33 -24.76
C SER A 203 6.03 -30.72 -26.13
N ALA A 204 6.87 -29.76 -26.54
CA ALA A 204 6.88 -28.87 -27.72
C ALA A 204 6.68 -29.48 -29.14
N SER A 205 5.69 -30.36 -29.32
CA SER A 205 5.55 -31.13 -30.57
C SER A 205 4.12 -31.28 -31.07
N GLU A 206 3.17 -30.48 -30.60
CA GLU A 206 1.86 -30.43 -31.26
C GLU A 206 1.94 -29.67 -32.59
N PRO A 207 1.37 -30.21 -33.68
CA PRO A 207 1.52 -29.68 -35.03
C PRO A 207 0.94 -28.27 -35.17
N ASP A 208 1.56 -27.50 -36.07
CA ASP A 208 1.31 -26.08 -36.39
C ASP A 208 -0.15 -25.66 -36.12
N GLU A 209 -0.31 -24.95 -35.00
CA GLU A 209 -1.58 -24.45 -34.49
C GLU A 209 -2.29 -23.56 -35.53
N MET A 210 -3.63 -23.57 -35.52
CA MET A 210 -4.45 -22.67 -36.35
C MET A 210 -4.46 -21.25 -35.76
N ILE A 211 -3.30 -20.58 -35.78
CA ILE A 211 -3.15 -19.19 -35.33
C ILE A 211 -4.06 -18.29 -36.18
N GLY A 212 -4.92 -17.53 -35.51
CA GLY A 212 -5.76 -16.52 -36.17
C GLY A 212 -7.14 -17.01 -36.61
N GLN A 213 -7.53 -18.27 -36.36
CA GLN A 213 -8.95 -18.60 -36.41
C GLN A 213 -9.70 -17.80 -35.35
N LYS A 214 -10.70 -17.04 -35.80
CA LYS A 214 -11.54 -16.24 -34.91
C LYS A 214 -12.29 -17.22 -34.01
N PRO A 215 -12.02 -17.27 -32.70
CA PRO A 215 -12.70 -18.21 -31.83
C PRO A 215 -14.21 -17.94 -31.90
N PRO A 216 -15.07 -18.98 -31.91
CA PRO A 216 -16.53 -18.81 -32.00
C PRO A 216 -17.21 -18.20 -30.76
N TRP A 217 -16.47 -17.58 -29.82
CA TRP A 217 -17.01 -17.00 -28.58
C TRP A 217 -16.49 -15.59 -28.28
N ASP A 218 -17.02 -15.07 -27.17
CA ASP A 218 -16.78 -13.73 -26.63
C ASP A 218 -15.32 -13.50 -26.26
N ARG A 219 -14.58 -12.80 -27.14
CA ARG A 219 -13.23 -12.32 -26.88
C ARG A 219 -13.13 -11.50 -25.59
N ASN A 220 -14.23 -10.87 -25.15
CA ASN A 220 -14.22 -10.04 -23.95
C ASN A 220 -13.98 -10.88 -22.68
N GLY A 221 -14.48 -12.12 -22.62
CA GLY A 221 -14.25 -13.01 -21.47
C GLY A 221 -12.79 -13.41 -21.27
N LEU A 222 -12.06 -13.67 -22.37
CA LEU A 222 -10.63 -14.01 -22.32
C LEU A 222 -9.75 -12.78 -22.04
N ALA A 223 -10.14 -11.61 -22.58
CA ALA A 223 -9.48 -10.36 -22.25
C ALA A 223 -9.65 -10.01 -20.76
N GLU A 224 -10.86 -10.13 -20.20
CA GLU A 224 -11.10 -9.90 -18.77
C GLU A 224 -10.30 -10.88 -17.90
N LEU A 225 -10.22 -12.15 -18.28
CA LEU A 225 -9.35 -13.13 -17.62
C LEU A 225 -7.89 -12.64 -17.58
N HIS A 226 -7.38 -12.17 -18.72
CA HIS A 226 -6.02 -11.66 -18.80
C HIS A 226 -5.81 -10.44 -17.91
N TYR A 227 -6.70 -9.44 -17.95
CA TYR A 227 -6.60 -8.23 -17.13
C TYR A 227 -6.73 -8.51 -15.63
N GLN A 228 -7.62 -9.44 -15.24
CA GLN A 228 -7.67 -9.92 -13.87
C GLN A 228 -6.36 -10.59 -13.48
N GLY A 229 -5.75 -11.32 -14.41
CA GLY A 229 -4.39 -11.86 -14.32
C GLY A 229 -3.35 -10.79 -13.95
N ILE A 230 -3.29 -9.72 -14.75
CA ILE A 230 -2.39 -8.58 -14.51
C ILE A 230 -2.64 -7.97 -13.13
N PHE A 231 -3.90 -7.73 -12.78
CA PHE A 231 -4.26 -7.10 -11.50
C PHE A 231 -3.84 -7.95 -10.29
N GLN A 232 -4.08 -9.26 -10.35
CA GLN A 232 -3.67 -10.17 -9.28
C GLN A 232 -2.15 -10.30 -9.19
N PHE A 233 -1.46 -10.48 -10.32
CA PHE A 233 -0.01 -10.64 -10.32
C PHE A 233 0.71 -9.37 -9.87
N SER A 234 0.32 -8.22 -10.42
CA SER A 234 0.87 -6.93 -10.03
C SER A 234 0.60 -6.69 -8.54
N ASN A 235 -0.63 -6.94 -8.08
CA ASN A 235 -1.08 -6.69 -6.72
C ASN A 235 -0.81 -5.23 -6.32
N PRO A 236 -1.58 -4.27 -6.86
CA PRO A 236 -1.32 -2.84 -6.65
C PRO A 236 -1.37 -2.43 -5.17
N ASN A 237 -2.15 -3.15 -4.38
CA ASN A 237 -2.22 -3.01 -2.93
C ASN A 237 -0.89 -3.43 -2.27
N GLY A 238 -0.22 -4.46 -2.78
CA GLY A 238 1.07 -4.96 -2.29
C GLY A 238 2.32 -4.27 -2.84
N PHE A 239 2.22 -3.27 -3.71
CA PHE A 239 3.37 -2.58 -4.31
C PHE A 239 4.29 -1.91 -3.29
N GLY A 240 3.80 -1.63 -2.09
CA GLY A 240 4.54 -0.81 -1.12
C GLY A 240 4.65 0.65 -1.57
N TYR A 241 5.62 1.37 -1.04
CA TYR A 241 5.90 2.75 -1.40
C TYR A 241 7.23 2.87 -2.15
N ALA A 242 7.17 3.14 -3.45
CA ALA A 242 8.34 3.44 -4.27
C ALA A 242 8.69 4.94 -4.13
N LYS A 243 9.84 5.21 -3.50
CA LYS A 243 10.39 6.57 -3.37
C LYS A 243 11.02 7.02 -4.67
N ASN A 244 11.74 6.10 -5.32
CA ASN A 244 12.29 6.24 -6.66
C ASN A 244 12.46 4.84 -7.26
N ARG A 245 12.98 4.75 -8.49
CA ARG A 245 13.21 3.49 -9.19
C ARG A 245 14.02 2.47 -8.39
N ASN A 246 14.97 2.95 -7.60
CA ASN A 246 15.94 2.13 -6.92
C ASN A 246 15.56 1.83 -5.47
N GLU A 247 14.55 2.48 -4.89
CA GLU A 247 14.21 2.37 -3.48
C GLU A 247 12.71 2.18 -3.25
N VAL A 248 12.35 1.11 -2.56
CA VAL A 248 10.96 0.80 -2.21
C VAL A 248 10.83 0.37 -0.75
N ALA A 249 9.76 0.78 -0.07
CA ALA A 249 9.44 0.35 1.29
C ALA A 249 8.21 -0.55 1.30
N GLY A 250 8.29 -1.68 2.02
CA GLY A 250 7.13 -2.57 2.22
C GLY A 250 6.61 -3.29 0.98
N ALA A 251 7.35 -3.25 -0.14
CA ALA A 251 6.95 -3.92 -1.37
C ALA A 251 7.02 -5.44 -1.25
N LYS A 252 5.97 -6.09 -1.74
CA LYS A 252 5.98 -7.53 -2.00
C LYS A 252 6.35 -7.78 -3.47
N PRO A 253 7.13 -8.82 -3.78
CA PRO A 253 7.33 -9.26 -5.16
C PRO A 253 5.99 -9.56 -5.84
N HIS A 254 5.85 -9.21 -7.12
CA HIS A 254 4.67 -9.55 -7.91
C HIS A 254 4.42 -11.06 -7.87
N ARG A 255 3.18 -11.45 -7.64
CA ARG A 255 2.75 -12.85 -7.59
C ARG A 255 1.25 -12.93 -7.70
N PHE A 256 0.75 -14.07 -8.16
CA PHE A 256 -0.65 -14.38 -8.00
C PHE A 256 -0.98 -14.71 -6.53
N THR A 257 -2.14 -14.24 -6.07
CA THR A 257 -2.61 -14.47 -4.70
C THR A 257 -3.74 -15.49 -4.62
N GLU A 258 -4.40 -15.77 -5.74
CA GLU A 258 -5.57 -16.64 -5.83
C GLU A 258 -5.48 -17.51 -7.09
N PRO A 259 -6.05 -18.72 -7.07
CA PRO A 259 -6.09 -19.57 -8.25
C PRO A 259 -7.08 -19.03 -9.29
N PHE A 260 -6.71 -19.08 -10.58
CA PHE A 260 -7.67 -18.92 -11.67
C PHE A 260 -8.43 -20.22 -11.86
N SER A 261 -9.76 -20.15 -11.80
CA SER A 261 -10.56 -21.33 -12.06
C SER A 261 -11.16 -21.32 -13.45
N LYS A 262 -11.74 -20.21 -13.93
CA LYS A 262 -12.58 -20.23 -15.15
C LYS A 262 -12.61 -18.92 -15.91
N ALA A 263 -12.79 -19.02 -17.23
CA ALA A 263 -13.23 -17.93 -18.11
C ALA A 263 -14.34 -18.45 -19.04
N GLY A 264 -15.59 -18.14 -18.69
CA GLY A 264 -16.75 -18.70 -19.38
C GLY A 264 -16.80 -20.24 -19.27
N SER A 265 -16.80 -20.91 -20.42
CA SER A 265 -16.80 -22.38 -20.54
C SER A 265 -15.39 -23.00 -20.51
N TYR A 266 -14.36 -22.23 -20.14
CA TYR A 266 -12.97 -22.69 -20.14
C TYR A 266 -12.38 -22.68 -18.74
N GLN A 267 -11.57 -23.69 -18.43
CA GLN A 267 -10.78 -23.78 -17.21
C GLN A 267 -9.34 -23.44 -17.53
N VAL A 268 -8.72 -22.59 -16.71
CA VAL A 268 -7.28 -22.29 -16.82
C VAL A 268 -6.51 -23.46 -16.25
N GLN A 269 -5.78 -24.18 -17.10
CA GLN A 269 -4.95 -25.30 -16.67
C GLN A 269 -3.58 -24.85 -16.22
N ASN A 270 -2.97 -23.97 -17.01
CA ASN A 270 -1.63 -23.48 -16.75
C ASN A 270 -1.52 -21.97 -17.04
N ILE A 271 -0.74 -21.28 -16.20
CA ILE A 271 -0.26 -19.92 -16.46
C ILE A 271 1.26 -19.93 -16.30
N SER A 272 1.95 -19.57 -17.37
CA SER A 272 3.41 -19.42 -17.39
C SER A 272 3.78 -17.95 -17.60
N LEU A 273 4.87 -17.50 -16.97
CA LEU A 273 5.42 -16.15 -17.14
C LEU A 273 6.52 -16.17 -18.19
N VAL A 274 6.36 -15.34 -19.23
CA VAL A 274 7.37 -15.08 -20.25
C VAL A 274 8.22 -13.89 -19.80
N SER A 275 9.51 -14.13 -19.61
CA SER A 275 10.51 -13.14 -19.19
C SER A 275 11.10 -12.42 -20.39
N LEU A 276 11.06 -11.09 -20.39
CA LEU A 276 11.71 -10.25 -21.42
C LEU A 276 12.83 -9.37 -20.85
N LEU A 277 12.81 -9.15 -19.54
CA LEU A 277 13.68 -8.19 -18.87
C LEU A 277 14.92 -8.81 -18.24
N LEU A 278 14.78 -9.99 -17.62
CA LEU A 278 15.84 -10.59 -16.80
C LEU A 278 16.85 -11.44 -17.58
N HIS A 279 16.52 -11.79 -18.81
CA HIS A 279 17.36 -12.63 -19.67
C HIS A 279 17.73 -11.87 -20.94
N GLU A 280 18.82 -12.29 -21.58
CA GLU A 280 19.25 -11.75 -22.87
C GLU A 280 18.21 -12.08 -23.95
N GLU A 281 17.82 -13.35 -24.03
CA GLU A 281 16.75 -13.85 -24.88
C GLU A 281 15.45 -14.08 -24.10
N PRO A 282 14.27 -13.94 -24.74
CA PRO A 282 13.00 -14.31 -24.12
C PRO A 282 12.93 -15.77 -23.68
N VAL A 283 12.51 -16.03 -22.44
CA VAL A 283 12.35 -17.38 -21.88
C VAL A 283 11.05 -17.52 -21.11
N VAL A 284 10.58 -18.76 -20.92
CA VAL A 284 9.41 -19.07 -20.10
C VAL A 284 9.83 -19.73 -18.80
N TYR A 285 9.30 -19.24 -17.67
CA TYR A 285 9.48 -19.89 -16.37
C TYR A 285 8.56 -21.12 -16.25
N VAL A 286 9.14 -22.25 -15.86
CA VAL A 286 8.44 -23.52 -15.70
C VAL A 286 8.22 -23.78 -14.21
N SER A 287 6.96 -23.72 -13.78
CA SER A 287 6.57 -23.87 -12.37
C SER A 287 5.28 -24.67 -12.24
N ASN A 288 5.16 -25.44 -11.16
CA ASN A 288 3.91 -26.08 -10.75
C ASN A 288 2.98 -25.14 -9.96
N ASP A 289 3.52 -24.02 -9.49
CA ASP A 289 2.78 -22.93 -8.83
C ASP A 289 2.58 -21.76 -9.79
N LEU A 290 1.56 -20.94 -9.53
CA LEU A 290 1.33 -19.71 -10.28
C LEU A 290 2.54 -18.77 -10.19
N PRO A 291 2.83 -18.00 -11.26
CA PRO A 291 4.00 -17.14 -11.32
C PRO A 291 4.20 -16.22 -10.10
N SER A 292 5.43 -16.18 -9.61
CA SER A 292 5.87 -15.37 -8.48
C SER A 292 7.30 -14.87 -8.70
N MET A 293 7.50 -13.55 -8.57
CA MET A 293 8.82 -12.92 -8.70
C MET A 293 9.75 -13.23 -7.51
N LYS A 294 9.23 -13.78 -6.41
CA LYS A 294 10.04 -14.12 -5.22
C LYS A 294 11.03 -15.27 -5.52
N GLU A 295 10.62 -16.21 -6.35
CA GLU A 295 11.34 -17.49 -6.59
C GLU A 295 11.99 -17.54 -7.97
N ILE A 296 11.85 -16.47 -8.76
CA ILE A 296 12.22 -16.42 -10.17
C ILE A 296 13.68 -16.75 -10.48
N LYS A 297 14.59 -16.55 -9.51
CA LYS A 297 16.03 -16.86 -9.65
C LYS A 297 16.34 -18.35 -9.63
N THR A 298 15.46 -19.16 -9.05
CA THR A 298 15.64 -20.61 -8.87
C THR A 298 14.67 -21.44 -9.70
N VAL A 299 13.63 -20.82 -10.25
CA VAL A 299 12.66 -21.48 -11.12
C VAL A 299 13.32 -21.83 -12.45
N PRO A 300 13.23 -23.10 -12.91
CA PRO A 300 13.79 -23.50 -14.19
C PRO A 300 13.13 -22.74 -15.34
N THR A 301 13.89 -22.51 -16.40
CA THR A 301 13.42 -21.85 -17.62
C THR A 301 13.46 -22.79 -18.81
N ARG A 302 12.62 -22.51 -19.81
CA ARG A 302 12.69 -23.10 -21.14
C ARG A 302 12.65 -22.02 -22.21
N ASP A 303 13.10 -22.37 -23.41
CA ASP A 303 12.94 -21.52 -24.59
C ASP A 303 11.47 -21.35 -24.94
N LEU A 304 11.17 -20.28 -25.68
CA LEU A 304 9.86 -20.09 -26.30
C LEU A 304 9.61 -21.19 -27.34
N ASP A 305 8.39 -21.70 -27.39
CA ASP A 305 7.97 -22.53 -28.52
C ASP A 305 7.46 -21.70 -29.69
N ASP A 306 7.05 -22.38 -30.77
CA ASP A 306 6.70 -21.72 -32.03
C ASP A 306 5.48 -20.81 -31.91
N PHE A 307 4.50 -21.16 -31.08
CA PHE A 307 3.36 -20.29 -30.82
C PHE A 307 3.78 -19.04 -30.04
N GLU A 308 4.55 -19.21 -28.96
CA GLU A 308 5.03 -18.12 -28.13
C GLU A 308 5.92 -17.15 -28.92
N LYS A 309 6.81 -17.65 -29.78
CA LYS A 309 7.64 -16.83 -30.68
C LYS A 309 6.78 -15.99 -31.61
N LYS A 310 5.88 -16.62 -32.36
CA LYS A 310 4.99 -15.94 -33.33
C LYS A 310 4.07 -14.91 -32.65
N THR A 311 3.59 -15.21 -31.44
CA THR A 311 2.72 -14.30 -30.69
C THR A 311 3.48 -13.14 -30.06
N LEU A 312 4.69 -13.36 -29.56
CA LEU A 312 5.51 -12.32 -28.95
C LEU A 312 5.82 -11.18 -29.94
N ASP A 313 6.07 -11.48 -31.22
CA ASP A 313 6.25 -10.47 -32.27
C ASP A 313 5.02 -9.55 -32.39
N ARG A 314 3.82 -10.10 -32.28
CA ARG A 314 2.56 -9.35 -32.33
C ARG A 314 2.38 -8.49 -31.07
N LEU A 315 2.79 -8.99 -29.91
CA LEU A 315 2.77 -8.21 -28.66
C LEU A 315 3.75 -7.03 -28.74
N TYR A 316 4.94 -7.21 -29.32
CA TYR A 316 5.87 -6.12 -29.59
C TYR A 316 5.28 -5.06 -30.53
N GLN A 317 4.47 -5.48 -31.51
CA GLN A 317 3.75 -4.59 -32.42
C GLN A 317 2.54 -3.87 -31.78
N GLY A 318 2.25 -4.12 -30.50
CA GLY A 318 1.22 -3.40 -29.75
C GLY A 318 -0.09 -4.15 -29.57
N GLU A 319 -0.20 -5.41 -29.99
CA GLU A 319 -1.35 -6.24 -29.62
C GLU A 319 -1.32 -6.62 -28.14
N ASP A 320 -2.47 -6.69 -27.48
CA ASP A 320 -2.54 -7.02 -26.06
C ASP A 320 -2.70 -8.51 -25.78
N LEU A 321 -3.45 -9.22 -26.63
CA LEU A 321 -3.78 -10.63 -26.44
C LEU A 321 -3.84 -11.36 -27.78
N VAL A 322 -3.10 -12.46 -27.90
CA VAL A 322 -3.14 -13.34 -29.07
C VAL A 322 -3.62 -14.73 -28.66
N ILE A 323 -4.52 -15.32 -29.46
CA ILE A 323 -5.21 -16.57 -29.15
C ILE A 323 -4.99 -17.57 -30.30
N GLY A 324 -4.65 -18.80 -29.96
CA GLY A 324 -4.55 -19.97 -30.85
C GLY A 324 -5.45 -21.10 -30.37
N ALA A 325 -6.04 -21.84 -31.30
CA ALA A 325 -6.80 -23.05 -30.98
C ALA A 325 -5.85 -24.25 -30.85
N VAL A 326 -6.09 -25.08 -29.83
CA VAL A 326 -5.43 -26.37 -29.62
C VAL A 326 -6.49 -27.47 -29.49
N PRO A 327 -6.18 -28.76 -29.70
CA PRO A 327 -7.18 -29.83 -29.65
C PRO A 327 -8.02 -29.88 -28.37
N SER A 328 -7.43 -29.57 -27.21
CA SER A 328 -8.12 -29.59 -25.90
C SER A 328 -8.84 -28.28 -25.55
N GLY A 329 -8.59 -27.19 -26.29
CA GLY A 329 -9.11 -25.87 -25.98
C GLY A 329 -8.32 -24.74 -26.64
N PHE A 330 -7.75 -23.85 -25.83
CA PHE A 330 -7.07 -22.64 -26.31
C PHE A 330 -5.73 -22.44 -25.66
N ARG A 331 -4.84 -21.87 -26.46
CA ARG A 331 -3.65 -21.22 -25.98
C ARG A 331 -3.77 -19.72 -26.20
N MET A 332 -3.32 -18.93 -25.23
CA MET A 332 -3.24 -17.49 -25.44
C MET A 332 -1.99 -16.91 -24.81
N VAL A 333 -1.44 -15.87 -25.42
CA VAL A 333 -0.36 -15.06 -24.86
C VAL A 333 -0.84 -13.63 -24.70
N GLY A 334 -0.85 -13.15 -23.47
CA GLY A 334 -1.30 -11.81 -23.11
C GLY A 334 -0.16 -10.94 -22.58
N SER A 335 -0.13 -9.68 -22.99
CA SER A 335 0.97 -8.76 -22.70
C SER A 335 0.98 -8.21 -21.28
N LEU A 336 2.17 -8.14 -20.68
CA LEU A 336 2.40 -7.37 -19.46
C LEU A 336 2.97 -6.01 -19.83
N ARG A 337 2.10 -5.01 -19.94
CA ARG A 337 2.50 -3.66 -20.35
C ARG A 337 2.81 -2.75 -19.17
N ASN A 338 3.73 -1.84 -19.42
CA ASN A 338 4.12 -0.80 -18.48
C ASN A 338 3.02 0.26 -18.33
N ALA A 339 2.16 0.10 -17.32
CA ALA A 339 1.19 1.12 -16.94
C ALA A 339 1.87 2.30 -16.23
N HIS A 340 1.18 3.44 -16.10
CA HIS A 340 1.70 4.62 -15.40
C HIS A 340 2.29 4.33 -14.01
N GLN A 341 1.66 3.43 -13.25
CA GLN A 341 2.13 3.08 -11.90
C GLN A 341 3.37 2.17 -11.94
N CYS A 342 3.53 1.36 -12.99
CA CYS A 342 4.67 0.47 -13.18
C CYS A 342 5.95 1.24 -13.52
N GLN A 343 5.83 2.39 -14.20
CA GLN A 343 6.97 3.23 -14.62
C GLN A 343 7.84 3.69 -13.46
N LYS A 344 7.28 3.84 -12.25
CA LYS A 344 8.03 4.26 -11.06
C LYS A 344 9.15 3.30 -10.69
N CYS A 345 8.94 2.00 -10.90
CA CYS A 345 9.92 0.95 -10.57
C CYS A 345 10.61 0.39 -11.82
N HIS A 346 9.87 0.23 -12.92
CA HIS A 346 10.39 -0.38 -14.14
C HIS A 346 11.04 0.63 -15.10
N GLY A 347 10.81 1.93 -14.93
CA GLY A 347 11.21 2.95 -15.90
C GLY A 347 10.43 2.82 -17.21
N GLY A 348 11.05 3.17 -18.34
CA GLY A 348 10.47 3.00 -19.68
C GLY A 348 9.25 3.88 -19.99
N GLU A 349 8.69 3.68 -21.17
CA GLU A 349 7.52 4.39 -21.65
C GLU A 349 6.23 3.62 -21.36
N ARG A 350 5.11 4.37 -21.31
CA ARG A 350 3.79 3.80 -21.13
C ARG A 350 3.49 2.84 -22.29
N GLY A 351 3.10 1.62 -21.95
CA GLY A 351 2.76 0.56 -22.89
C GLY A 351 3.94 -0.28 -23.40
N ASP A 352 5.17 -0.01 -22.94
CA ASP A 352 6.30 -0.91 -23.17
C ASP A 352 6.00 -2.32 -22.66
N LEU A 353 6.52 -3.33 -23.37
CA LEU A 353 6.29 -4.73 -23.04
C LEU A 353 7.29 -5.19 -21.97
N LEU A 354 6.82 -5.41 -20.75
CA LEU A 354 7.61 -5.86 -19.60
C LEU A 354 7.72 -7.39 -19.52
N GLY A 355 6.79 -8.10 -20.15
CA GLY A 355 6.67 -9.55 -20.11
C GLY A 355 5.39 -10.02 -20.81
N ALA A 356 5.06 -11.29 -20.63
CA ALA A 356 3.75 -11.81 -21.04
C ALA A 356 3.32 -12.99 -20.16
N PHE A 357 2.03 -13.28 -20.15
CA PHE A 357 1.50 -14.53 -19.62
C PHE A 357 1.11 -15.45 -20.77
N SER A 358 1.62 -16.67 -20.73
CA SER A 358 1.22 -17.77 -21.62
C SER A 358 0.22 -18.64 -20.86
N TYR A 359 -0.96 -18.82 -21.43
CA TYR A 359 -2.07 -19.54 -20.82
C TYR A 359 -2.39 -20.79 -21.64
N LEU A 360 -2.67 -21.89 -20.94
CA LEU A 360 -3.34 -23.06 -21.50
C LEU A 360 -4.72 -23.18 -20.85
N LEU A 361 -5.76 -23.24 -21.68
CA LEU A 361 -7.14 -23.36 -21.24
C LEU A 361 -7.80 -24.56 -21.89
N ASP A 362 -8.49 -25.37 -21.10
CA ASP A 362 -9.30 -26.47 -21.63
C ASP A 362 -10.77 -26.14 -21.56
N LYS A 363 -11.54 -26.71 -22.48
CA LYS A 363 -12.99 -26.63 -22.43
C LYS A 363 -13.52 -27.41 -21.24
N ILE A 364 -14.37 -26.78 -20.43
CA ILE A 364 -15.09 -27.46 -19.36
C ILE A 364 -16.14 -28.35 -20.00
N GLU A 365 -16.00 -29.66 -19.88
CA GLU A 365 -17.06 -30.59 -20.27
C GLU A 365 -18.27 -30.39 -19.36
N THR A 366 -19.34 -29.82 -19.91
CA THR A 366 -20.63 -29.84 -19.24
C THR A 366 -21.15 -31.26 -19.27
N LYS A 367 -21.05 -31.98 -18.14
CA LYS A 367 -21.77 -33.24 -17.95
C LYS A 367 -23.25 -32.98 -18.22
N LYS A 368 -23.77 -33.61 -19.28
CA LYS A 368 -25.19 -33.54 -19.65
C LYS A 368 -26.03 -34.39 -18.75
#